data_AF-A0A101J3M0-F1
#
_entry.id   AF-A0A101J3M0-F1
#
_cell.length_a   1.000
_cell.length_b   1.000
_cell.length_c   1.000
_cell.angle_alpha   90.00
_cell.angle_beta   90.00
_cell.angle_gamma   90.00
#
_symmetry.space_group_name_H-M   'P 1'
#
loop_
_entity.id
_entity.type
_entity.pdbx_description
1 polymer ?
#
loop_
_entity_poly.entity_id
_entity_poly.type
_entity_poly.pdbx_seq_one_letter_code
_entity_poly.pdbx_strand_id
1 'polypeptide(L)'
;GIRITNELFSRELCKQFRKPIVSTSANISGQPTPSRFSQISREIIEGVDYVVNYRQKEQTDSKTSSIIRLTRNGTIQIVRK
;
A
#
# COMPACT_ATOMS: atom_id res chain seq x y z
N GLY A 1 -1.80 10.40 -6.95
CA GLY A 1 -2.74 9.42 -7.52
C GLY A 1 -3.76 9.05 -6.47
N ILE A 2 -4.94 8.57 -6.86
CA ILE A 2 -5.98 8.12 -5.93
C ILE A 2 -6.12 6.61 -6.07
N ARG A 3 -6.27 5.91 -4.94
CA ARG A 3 -6.54 4.48 -4.89
C ARG A 3 -7.78 4.24 -4.04
N ILE A 4 -8.70 3.45 -4.58
CA ILE A 4 -9.79 2.84 -3.80
C ILE A 4 -9.33 1.41 -3.51
N THR A 5 -9.20 1.07 -2.22
CA THR A 5 -8.74 -0.25 -1.80
C THR A 5 -9.88 -1.26 -1.80
N ASN A 6 -9.62 -2.45 -2.33
CA ASN A 6 -10.55 -3.58 -2.29
C ASN A 6 -10.36 -4.46 -1.03
N GLU A 7 -9.29 -4.22 -0.27
CA GLU A 7 -8.98 -5.00 0.92
C GLU A 7 -9.80 -4.52 2.12
N LEU A 8 -10.32 -5.48 2.90
CA LEU A 8 -11.33 -5.23 3.92
C LEU A 8 -10.83 -4.26 5.00
N PHE A 9 -9.64 -4.50 5.53
CA PHE A 9 -9.10 -3.73 6.66
C PHE A 9 -8.88 -2.25 6.30
N SER A 10 -8.14 -1.97 5.23
CA SER A 10 -7.86 -0.62 4.74
C SER A 10 -9.13 0.10 4.27
N ARG A 11 -10.13 -0.62 3.75
CA ARG A 11 -11.43 -0.03 3.41
C ARG A 11 -12.18 0.41 4.65
N GLU A 12 -12.29 -0.44 5.67
CA GLU A 12 -12.96 -0.09 6.92
C GLU A 12 -12.19 0.98 7.71
N LEU A 13 -10.85 0.94 7.68
CA LEU A 13 -10.00 1.99 8.25
C LEU A 13 -10.33 3.35 7.63
N CYS A 14 -10.33 3.48 6.30
CA CYS A 14 -10.69 4.73 5.62
C CYS A 14 -12.11 5.20 5.97
N LYS A 15 -13.08 4.28 6.08
CA LYS A 15 -14.47 4.62 6.47
C LYS A 15 -14.55 5.17 7.89
N GLN A 16 -13.89 4.51 8.85
CA GLN A 16 -13.89 4.93 10.24
C GLN A 16 -13.13 6.25 10.44
N PHE A 17 -12.03 6.42 9.70
CA PHE A 17 -11.22 7.65 9.74
C PHE A 17 -11.94 8.86 9.12
N ARG A 18 -12.94 8.62 8.26
CA ARG A 18 -13.75 9.63 7.55
C ARG A 18 -12.91 10.64 6.76
N LYS A 19 -11.68 10.27 6.39
CA LYS A 19 -10.72 11.08 5.64
C LYS A 19 -9.84 10.17 4.78
N PRO A 20 -9.34 10.63 3.63
CA PRO A 20 -8.34 9.90 2.86
C PRO A 20 -7.04 9.76 3.67
N ILE A 21 -6.34 8.63 3.49
CA ILE A 21 -5.07 8.33 4.17
C ILE A 21 -3.96 8.35 3.13
N VAL A 22 -2.87 9.06 3.45
CA VAL A 22 -1.64 8.98 2.67
C VAL A 22 -0.98 7.64 2.94
N SER A 23 -0.67 6.89 1.88
CA SER A 23 -0.06 5.57 1.98
C SER A 23 1.13 5.48 1.04
N THR A 24 2.28 5.14 1.61
CA THR A 24 3.50 4.77 0.89
C THR A 24 3.78 3.28 1.14
N SER A 25 4.64 2.68 0.31
CA SER A 25 5.14 1.34 0.57
C SER A 25 6.01 1.32 1.84
N ALA A 26 5.89 0.25 2.64
CA ALA A 26 6.64 0.08 3.88
C ALA A 26 8.07 -0.42 3.59
N ASN A 27 8.86 0.39 2.89
CA ASN A 27 10.27 0.13 2.60
C ASN A 27 11.12 1.39 2.81
N ILE A 28 12.41 1.17 3.08
CA ILE A 28 13.41 2.23 3.09
C ILE A 28 13.58 2.75 1.66
N SER A 29 13.81 4.05 1.51
CA SER A 29 13.99 4.66 0.18
C SER A 29 15.13 3.98 -0.59
N GLY A 30 14.88 3.67 -1.86
CA GLY A 30 15.82 2.92 -2.72
C GLY A 30 15.80 1.40 -2.55
N GLN A 31 15.15 0.86 -1.50
CA GLN A 31 14.99 -0.59 -1.32
C GLN A 31 13.74 -1.12 -2.05
N PRO A 32 13.71 -2.42 -2.41
CA PRO A 32 12.52 -3.06 -2.95
C PRO A 32 11.31 -2.96 -2.02
N THR A 33 10.11 -2.78 -2.58
CA THR A 33 8.88 -2.83 -1.80
C THR A 33 8.59 -4.26 -1.36
N PRO A 34 8.35 -4.52 -0.06
CA PRO A 34 8.04 -5.85 0.43
C PRO A 34 6.67 -6.32 -0.09
N SER A 35 6.58 -7.58 -0.48
CA SER A 35 5.34 -8.23 -0.92
C SER A 35 4.54 -8.82 0.24
N ARG A 36 5.16 -9.02 1.40
CA ARG A 36 4.54 -9.57 2.62
C ARG A 36 5.19 -9.00 3.89
N PHE A 37 4.52 -9.16 5.03
CA PHE A 37 4.96 -8.56 6.30
C PHE A 37 6.35 -9.03 6.75
N SER A 38 6.68 -10.32 6.58
CA SER A 38 7.98 -10.88 7.00
C SER A 38 9.19 -10.33 6.23
N GLN A 39 8.96 -9.58 5.13
CA GLN A 39 10.02 -8.90 4.36
C GLN A 39 10.21 -7.44 4.77
N ILE A 40 9.36 -6.90 5.65
CA ILE A 40 9.51 -5.52 6.14
C ILE A 40 10.71 -5.49 7.08
N SER A 41 11.62 -4.53 6.85
CA SER A 41 12.80 -4.34 7.70
C SER A 41 12.40 -4.01 9.13
N ARG A 42 13.13 -4.59 10.09
CA ARG A 42 12.94 -4.33 11.53
C ARG A 42 13.00 -2.84 11.89
N GLU A 43 13.86 -2.08 11.22
CA GLU A 43 13.97 -0.61 11.38
C GLU A 43 12.62 0.11 11.17
N ILE A 44 11.82 -0.31 10.19
CA ILE A 44 10.50 0.28 9.96
C ILE A 44 9.52 -0.15 11.05
N ILE A 45 9.54 -1.43 11.44
CA ILE A 45 8.63 -1.97 12.45
C ILE A 45 8.84 -1.29 13.80
N GLU A 46 10.10 -1.04 14.17
CA GLU A 46 10.48 -0.37 15.42
C GLU A 46 10.37 1.16 15.34
N GLY A 47 10.35 1.72 14.13
CA GLY A 47 10.32 3.17 13.89
C GLY A 47 8.92 3.79 13.76
N VAL A 48 7.85 3.01 13.85
CA VAL A 48 6.46 3.50 13.77
C VAL A 48 5.74 3.40 15.10
N ASP A 49 4.79 4.30 15.34
CA ASP A 49 4.01 4.32 16.60
C ASP A 49 3.11 3.09 16.77
N TYR A 50 2.68 2.50 15.65
CA TYR A 50 1.77 1.37 15.68
C TYR A 50 1.91 0.46 14.47
N VAL A 51 1.91 -0.85 14.72
CA VAL A 51 1.87 -1.91 13.71
C VAL A 51 0.63 -2.75 13.94
N VAL A 52 -0.28 -2.77 12.97
CA VAL A 52 -1.51 -3.57 13.08
C VAL A 52 -1.25 -5.07 12.88
N ASN A 53 -1.92 -5.92 13.66
CA ASN A 53 -1.77 -7.37 13.63
C ASN A 53 -2.43 -8.08 12.42
N TYR A 54 -3.06 -7.33 11.51
CA TYR A 54 -3.81 -7.88 10.39
C TYR A 54 -2.88 -8.51 9.33
N ARG A 55 -3.13 -9.78 8.96
CA ARG A 55 -2.44 -10.54 7.89
C ARG A 55 -0.90 -10.65 8.02
N GLN A 56 -0.31 -10.36 9.17
CA GLN A 56 1.15 -10.41 9.36
C GLN A 56 1.77 -11.81 9.13
N LYS A 57 0.99 -12.88 9.30
CA LYS A 57 1.46 -14.28 9.18
C LYS A 57 1.32 -14.85 7.76
N GLU A 58 0.74 -14.10 6.83
CA GLU A 58 0.58 -14.58 5.46
C GLU A 58 1.93 -14.66 4.74
N GLN A 59 2.12 -15.74 3.99
CA GLN A 59 3.35 -16.01 3.25
C GLN A 59 3.18 -15.82 1.74
N THR A 60 1.95 -15.59 1.28
CA THR A 60 1.66 -15.35 -0.13
C THR A 60 2.13 -13.95 -0.50
N ASP A 61 2.91 -13.85 -1.57
CA ASP A 61 3.35 -12.56 -2.10
C ASP A 61 2.17 -11.76 -2.67
N SER A 62 2.02 -10.53 -2.20
CA SER A 62 1.03 -9.61 -2.75
C SER A 62 1.51 -9.00 -4.06
N LYS A 63 0.59 -8.84 -5.02
CA LYS A 63 0.88 -8.11 -6.26
C LYS A 63 0.74 -6.60 -6.01
N THR A 64 1.69 -5.82 -6.52
CA THR A 64 1.59 -4.36 -6.47
C THR A 64 0.41 -3.87 -7.30
N SER A 65 -0.15 -2.72 -6.94
CA SER A 65 -1.27 -2.13 -7.69
C SER A 65 -0.80 -1.59 -9.04
N SER A 66 -1.62 -1.81 -10.07
CA SER A 66 -1.46 -1.13 -11.35
C SER A 66 -1.62 0.38 -11.17
N ILE A 67 -0.90 1.17 -11.97
CA ILE A 67 -1.00 2.63 -11.99
C ILE A 67 -1.39 3.04 -13.39
N ILE A 68 -2.54 3.69 -13.51
CA ILE A 68 -2.99 4.34 -14.73
C ILE A 68 -2.91 5.84 -14.59
N ARG A 69 -2.51 6.53 -15.66
CA ARG A 69 -2.52 7.98 -15.77
C ARG A 69 -3.59 8.36 -16.80
N LEU A 70 -4.54 9.17 -16.36
CA LEU A 70 -5.50 9.84 -17.24
C LEU A 70 -4.90 11.18 -17.65
N THR A 71 -4.77 11.41 -18.95
CA THR A 71 -4.26 12.67 -19.49
C THR A 71 -5.42 13.64 -19.79
N ARG A 72 -5.09 14.91 -20.07
CA ARG A 72 -6.11 15.95 -20.33
C ARG A 72 -6.98 15.70 -21.56
N ASN A 73 -6.50 14.91 -22.53
CA ASN A 73 -7.27 14.55 -23.72
C ASN A 73 -8.08 13.25 -23.55
N GLY A 74 -8.19 12.73 -22.32
CA GLY A 74 -8.95 11.52 -22.01
C GLY A 74 -8.22 10.20 -22.32
N THR A 75 -6.96 10.24 -22.76
CA THR A 75 -6.19 9.00 -23.02
C THR A 75 -5.70 8.35 -21.73
N ILE A 76 -5.79 7.01 -21.68
CA ILE A 76 -5.29 6.19 -20.58
C ILE A 76 -3.86 5.74 -20.91
N GLN A 77 -2.93 6.05 -20.01
CA GLN A 77 -1.56 5.53 -20.06
C GLN A 77 -1.33 4.58 -18.89
N ILE A 78 -0.85 3.36 -19.16
CA ILE A 78 -0.48 2.41 -18.11
C ILE A 78 0.95 2.72 -17.68
N VAL A 79 1.13 3.19 -16.45
CA VAL A 79 2.43 3.50 -15.84
C VAL A 79 3.04 2.24 -15.22
N ARG A 80 2.21 1.38 -14.62
CA ARG A 80 2.62 0.10 -14.02
C ARG A 80 1.48 -0.90 -14.14
N LYS A 81 1.77 -2.15 -14.50
CA LYS A 81 0.80 -3.27 -14.50
C LYS A 81 0.72 -3.95 -13.14
#